data_AF-A0A381V913-F1
#
_entry.id   AF-A0A381V913-F1
#
_cell.length_a   1.000
_cell.length_b   1.000
_cell.length_c   1.000
_cell.angle_alpha   90.00
_cell.angle_beta   90.00
_cell.angle_gamma   90.00
#
_symmetry.space_group_name_H-M   'P 1'
#
loop_
_entity.id
_entity.type
_entity.pdbx_description
1 polymer ?
#
loop_
_entity_poly.entity_id
_entity_poly.type
_entity_poly.pdbx_seq_one_letter_code
_entity_poly.pdbx_strand_id
1 'polypeptide(L)' 'MSKKDYKLKVKTDKKSLTKTYGKFVIQPLERGYGVTLGNAMRRVLLTSLPGAAITNVKVENVLHEFSAISGVKDDM' A
#
# COMPACT_ATOMS: atom_id res chain seq x y z
N MET A 1 8.29 -35.84 -18.62
CA MET A 1 7.92 -34.42 -18.79
C MET A 1 9.01 -33.57 -18.16
N SER A 2 9.60 -32.66 -18.95
CA SER A 2 10.85 -31.95 -18.66
C SER A 2 10.77 -31.06 -17.40
N LYS A 3 11.70 -31.25 -16.45
CA LYS A 3 11.92 -30.32 -15.33
C LYS A 3 12.48 -29.01 -15.91
N LYS A 4 11.61 -28.03 -16.14
CA LYS A 4 12.05 -26.66 -16.43
C LYS A 4 12.49 -26.01 -15.12
N ASP A 5 13.77 -25.69 -15.00
CA ASP A 5 14.30 -24.92 -13.88
C ASP A 5 13.81 -23.46 -13.95
N TYR A 6 12.69 -23.20 -13.30
CA TYR A 6 12.17 -21.84 -13.14
C TYR A 6 12.89 -21.16 -11.96
N LYS A 7 14.04 -20.52 -12.23
CA LYS A 7 14.63 -19.56 -11.28
C LYS A 7 13.77 -18.30 -11.25
N LEU A 8 12.96 -18.15 -10.20
CA LEU A 8 12.17 -16.95 -9.93
C LEU A 8 13.09 -15.74 -9.82
N LYS A 9 12.85 -14.70 -10.63
CA LYS A 9 13.60 -13.43 -10.56
C LYS A 9 12.65 -12.32 -10.15
N VAL A 10 13.03 -11.57 -9.12
CA VAL A 10 12.40 -10.31 -8.74
C VAL A 10 13.22 -9.18 -9.34
N LYS A 11 12.62 -8.40 -10.24
CA LYS A 11 13.21 -7.18 -10.77
C LYS A 11 12.58 -5.97 -10.11
N THR A 12 13.39 -5.03 -9.67
CA THR A 12 12.93 -3.72 -9.20
C THR A 12 13.08 -2.71 -10.33
N ASP A 13 12.02 -1.99 -10.65
CA ASP A 13 12.06 -0.91 -11.63
C ASP A 13 12.68 0.35 -10.98
N LYS A 14 13.98 0.54 -11.21
CA LYS A 14 14.74 1.67 -10.63
C LYS A 14 14.30 3.03 -11.20
N LYS A 15 13.66 3.08 -12.37
CA LYS A 15 13.27 4.36 -12.98
C LYS A 15 12.10 5.03 -12.26
N SER A 16 11.19 4.22 -11.73
CA SER A 16 10.02 4.70 -11.00
C SER A 16 10.24 4.80 -9.49
N LEU A 17 11.39 4.33 -8.99
CA LEU A 17 11.68 4.31 -7.56
C LEU A 17 11.77 5.74 -7.00
N THR A 18 10.87 6.05 -6.08
CA THR A 18 10.91 7.27 -5.26
C THR A 18 11.01 6.89 -3.78
N LYS A 19 11.03 7.87 -2.88
CA LYS A 19 11.01 7.61 -1.43
C LYS A 19 9.73 6.89 -0.96
N THR A 20 8.63 7.03 -1.69
CA THR A 20 7.30 6.52 -1.31
C THR A 20 6.68 5.55 -2.33
N TYR A 21 7.35 5.33 -3.47
CA TYR A 21 6.86 4.43 -4.51
C TYR A 21 7.94 3.47 -4.99
N GLY A 22 7.60 2.19 -5.12
CA GLY A 22 8.44 1.17 -5.72
C GLY A 22 7.62 0.20 -6.57
N LYS A 23 8.18 -0.21 -7.72
CA LYS A 23 7.56 -1.18 -8.62
C LYS A 23 8.42 -2.43 -8.75
N PHE A 24 7.79 -3.58 -8.51
CA PHE A 24 8.42 -4.89 -8.53
C PHE A 24 7.80 -5.76 -9.63
N VAL A 25 8.63 -6.48 -10.37
CA VAL A 25 8.22 -7.39 -11.44
C VAL A 25 8.74 -8.78 -11.12
N ILE A 26 7.82 -9.73 -10.98
CA ILE A 26 8.13 -11.13 -10.67
C ILE A 26 7.89 -11.96 -11.92
N GLN A 27 8.95 -12.64 -12.39
CA GLN A 27 8.88 -13.51 -13.56
C GLN A 27 10.01 -14.56 -13.52
N PRO A 28 9.86 -15.70 -14.20
CA PRO A 28 8.65 -16.21 -14.86
C PRO A 28 7.64 -16.80 -13.85
N LEU A 29 6.35 -16.72 -14.16
CA LEU A 29 5.28 -17.39 -13.42
C LEU A 29 4.48 -18.26 -14.36
N GLU A 30 3.97 -19.39 -13.85
CA GLU A 30 3.00 -20.20 -14.60
C GLU A 30 1.66 -19.47 -14.74
N ARG A 31 0.88 -19.87 -15.75
CA ARG A 31 -0.44 -19.31 -15.99
C ARG A 31 -1.31 -19.49 -14.74
N GLY A 32 -1.93 -18.40 -14.28
CA GLY A 32 -2.78 -18.38 -13.08
C GLY A 32 -2.06 -17.97 -11.78
N TYR A 33 -0.75 -18.29 -11.63
CA TYR A 33 0.00 -17.96 -10.42
C TYR A 33 0.16 -16.46 -10.17
N GLY A 34 0.13 -15.64 -11.23
CA GLY A 34 0.16 -14.19 -11.11
C GLY A 34 -0.98 -13.63 -10.26
N VAL A 35 -2.20 -14.18 -10.40
CA VAL A 35 -3.37 -13.74 -9.63
C VAL A 35 -3.27 -14.21 -8.18
N THR A 36 -2.89 -15.47 -7.97
CA THR A 36 -2.71 -16.05 -6.63
C THR A 36 -1.69 -15.26 -5.80
N LEU A 37 -0.50 -15.04 -6.38
CA LEU A 37 0.56 -14.30 -5.70
C LEU A 37 0.22 -12.83 -5.55
N GLY A 38 -0.30 -12.19 -6.61
CA GLY A 38 -0.64 -10.77 -6.59
C GLY A 38 -1.70 -10.42 -5.55
N ASN A 39 -2.77 -11.23 -5.46
CA ASN A 39 -3.83 -11.03 -4.46
C ASN A 39 -3.32 -11.23 -3.03
N ALA A 40 -2.51 -12.26 -2.80
CA ALA A 40 -1.91 -12.51 -1.49
C ALA A 40 -0.99 -11.34 -1.07
N MET A 41 -0.07 -10.91 -1.95
CA MET A 41 0.84 -9.80 -1.67
C MET A 41 0.11 -8.49 -1.44
N ARG A 42 -0.93 -8.18 -2.23
CA ARG A 42 -1.77 -6.99 -2.03
C ARG A 42 -2.39 -6.97 -0.64
N ARG A 43 -2.93 -8.10 -0.17
CA ARG A 43 -3.51 -8.18 1.17
C ARG A 43 -2.45 -7.95 2.25
N VAL A 44 -1.34 -8.67 2.18
CA VAL A 44 -0.24 -8.52 3.16
C VAL A 44 0.26 -7.09 3.24
N LEU A 45 0.49 -6.45 2.09
CA LEU A 45 0.97 -5.06 2.03
C LEU A 45 -0.03 -4.05 2.61
N LEU A 46 -1.34 -4.31 2.51
CA LEU A 46 -2.36 -3.39 3.02
C LEU A 46 -2.73 -3.64 4.48
N THR A 47 -2.70 -4.89 4.93
CA THR A 47 -3.31 -5.27 6.22
C THR A 47 -2.32 -5.72 7.28
N SER A 48 -1.10 -6.11 6.88
CA SER A 48 -0.18 -6.81 7.77
C SER A 48 1.12 -6.06 8.02
N LEU A 49 1.29 -4.88 7.41
CA LEU A 49 2.41 -4.01 7.72
C LEU A 49 2.08 -3.20 8.98
N PRO A 50 2.90 -3.29 10.04
CA PRO A 50 2.71 -2.48 11.22
C PRO A 50 2.95 -1.01 10.87
N GLY A 51 2.07 -0.15 11.36
CA GLY A 51 2.14 1.29 11.18
C GLY A 51 1.41 1.98 12.32
N ALA A 52 1.60 3.29 12.41
CA ALA A 52 0.86 4.15 13.32
C ALA A 52 0.09 5.18 12.49
N ALA A 53 -1.14 5.47 12.89
CA ALA A 53 -1.96 6.51 12.31
C ALA A 53 -2.73 7.21 13.43
N ILE A 54 -3.18 8.44 13.16
CA ILE A 54 -4.03 9.19 14.09
C ILE A 54 -5.38 8.47 14.17
N THR A 55 -5.75 8.04 15.37
CA THR A 55 -7.03 7.33 15.61
C THR A 55 -8.13 8.27 16.06
N ASN A 56 -7.78 9.32 16.78
CA ASN A 56 -8.75 10.32 17.24
C ASN A 56 -8.06 11.66 17.50
N VAL A 57 -8.81 12.74 17.30
CA VAL A 57 -8.39 14.11 17.64
C VAL A 57 -9.51 14.76 18.43
N LYS A 58 -9.17 15.51 19.47
CA LYS A 58 -10.12 16.34 20.23
C LYS A 58 -9.69 17.79 20.08
N VAL A 59 -10.61 18.64 19.61
CA VAL A 59 -10.40 20.08 19.52
C VAL A 59 -11.30 20.77 20.53
N GLU A 60 -10.73 21.68 21.30
CA GLU A 60 -11.47 22.42 22.32
C GLU A 60 -12.49 23.35 21.67
N ASN A 61 -13.67 23.45 22.29
CA ASN A 61 -14.78 24.29 21.86
C ASN A 61 -15.42 23.92 20.50
N VAL A 62 -15.14 22.73 19.97
CA VAL A 62 -15.83 22.17 18.79
C VAL A 62 -16.78 21.07 19.23
N LEU A 63 -18.07 21.27 19.00
CA LEU A 63 -19.14 20.36 19.46
C LEU A 63 -19.37 19.20 18.50
N HIS A 64 -19.19 19.43 17.20
CA HIS A 64 -19.34 18.45 16.14
C HIS A 64 -18.37 18.75 14.98
N GLU A 65 -18.07 17.73 14.17
CA GLU A 65 -17.15 17.79 13.02
C GLU A 65 -17.53 18.85 11.97
N PHE A 66 -18.78 19.30 11.92
CA PHE A 66 -19.24 20.36 11.00
C PHE A 66 -19.20 21.78 11.60
N SER A 67 -18.44 22.00 12.68
CA SER A 67 -18.40 23.32 13.33
C SER A 67 -17.27 24.15 12.73
N ALA A 68 -17.59 25.35 12.26
CA ALA A 68 -16.58 26.32 11.86
C ALA A 68 -15.69 26.71 13.06
N ILE A 69 -14.37 26.50 12.92
CA ILE A 69 -13.39 26.95 13.91
C ILE A 69 -13.03 28.40 13.62
N SER A 70 -13.19 29.28 14.62
CA SER A 70 -12.80 30.68 14.47
C SER A 70 -11.30 30.81 14.17
N GLY A 71 -10.96 31.41 13.02
CA GLY A 71 -9.58 31.60 12.57
C GLY A 71 -9.03 30.51 11.66
N VAL A 72 -9.81 29.47 11.34
CA VAL A 72 -9.45 28.45 10.33
C VAL A 72 -10.24 28.75 9.04
N LYS A 73 -9.55 28.67 7.89
CA LYS A 73 -10.15 28.93 6.58
C LYS A 73 -10.94 27.74 6.05
N ASP A 74 -10.49 26.54 6.41
CA ASP A 74 -11.13 25.28 6.07
C ASP A 74 -12.09 24.87 7.20
N ASP A 75 -13.16 24.15 6.85
CA ASP A 75 -14.00 23.47 7.83
C ASP A 75 -13.22 22.31 8.48
N MET A 76 -13.72 21.77 9.59
CA MET A 76 -13.08 20.63 10.25
C MET A 76 -13.01 19.37 9.37
#